data_AF-A0A3T1D6V4-F1
#
_entry.id   AF-A0A3T1D6V4-F1
#
_cell.length_a   1.000
_cell.length_b   1.000
_cell.length_c   1.000
_cell.angle_alpha   90.00
_cell.angle_beta   90.00
_cell.angle_gamma   90.00
#
_symmetry.space_group_name_H-M   'P 1'
#
loop_
_entity.id
_entity.type
_entity.pdbx_description
1 polymer ?
#
loop_
_entity_poly.entity_id
_entity_poly.type
_entity_poly.pdbx_seq_one_letter_code
_entity_poly.pdbx_strand_id
1 'polypeptide(L)'
;MGSYASIGINGFHFSLSKNHVSPIWLTLYRENDKKIESVQDEDNEERLICEYCTTVKNIKLRLDILGFTIDKAKKEFISYNESVQYCSYLSGEGFVEIEINNYTFDNWLKSLECIINSPYSHYLYYKDNIVITDYPMQYFMMNADYEGESIFGFISSDMRYVFRAILELYGDDENCVIDFSSLVDGGWCSENDRICEETLVELADSYIRNERIILLTEGSSDISIIKRSMNILNPEVVDFYSFMDFNTTNVCKLKMRLNLNCRQS
;
A
#
# COMPACT_ATOMS: atom_id res chain seq x y z
N MET A 1 -21.35 -0.08 -17.58
CA MET A 1 -20.93 0.91 -16.55
C MET A 1 -19.89 0.23 -15.67
N GLY A 2 -18.97 0.98 -15.07
CA GLY A 2 -17.98 0.40 -14.16
C GLY A 2 -18.39 0.57 -12.71
N SER A 3 -18.06 -0.40 -11.86
CA SER A 3 -18.18 -0.30 -10.41
C SER A 3 -16.82 -0.04 -9.79
N TYR A 4 -16.76 0.51 -8.57
CA TYR A 4 -15.49 0.85 -7.93
C TYR A 4 -15.40 0.21 -6.54
N ALA A 5 -14.22 -0.30 -6.22
CA ALA A 5 -13.79 -0.47 -4.83
C ALA A 5 -12.98 0.76 -4.41
N SER A 6 -13.02 1.09 -3.13
CA SER A 6 -12.27 2.19 -2.55
C SER A 6 -11.48 1.72 -1.34
N ILE A 7 -10.36 2.38 -1.04
CA ILE A 7 -9.64 2.22 0.21
C ILE A 7 -9.55 3.57 0.92
N GLY A 8 -9.82 3.58 2.22
CA GLY A 8 -9.90 4.82 3.00
C GLY A 8 -9.81 4.61 4.50
N ILE A 9 -9.71 5.73 5.22
CA ILE A 9 -9.74 5.77 6.69
C ILE A 9 -10.75 6.84 7.10
N ASN A 10 -11.65 6.51 8.04
CA ASN A 10 -12.66 7.43 8.57
C ASN A 10 -13.45 8.22 7.50
N GLY A 11 -13.84 7.56 6.42
CA GLY A 11 -14.62 8.15 5.32
C GLY A 11 -13.79 8.96 4.31
N PHE A 12 -12.48 9.15 4.54
CA PHE A 12 -11.57 9.68 3.55
C PHE A 12 -11.01 8.55 2.67
N HIS A 13 -11.54 8.44 1.45
CA HIS A 13 -11.08 7.48 0.46
C HIS A 13 -9.90 8.06 -0.32
N PHE A 14 -8.72 7.43 -0.23
CA PHE A 14 -7.48 7.92 -0.84
C PHE A 14 -7.08 7.14 -2.09
N SER A 15 -7.81 6.09 -2.48
CA SER A 15 -7.57 5.41 -3.77
C SER A 15 -8.81 4.62 -4.21
N LEU A 16 -8.99 4.50 -5.53
CA LEU A 16 -10.09 3.79 -6.18
C LEU A 16 -9.57 2.72 -7.14
N SER A 17 -10.31 1.62 -7.27
CA SER A 17 -10.02 0.53 -8.18
C SER A 17 -11.29 0.16 -8.94
N LYS A 18 -11.21 0.13 -10.27
CA LYS A 18 -12.37 -0.05 -11.15
C LYS A 18 -12.59 -1.53 -11.46
N ASN A 19 -13.79 -2.02 -11.23
CA ASN A 19 -14.28 -3.37 -11.57
C ASN A 19 -13.59 -4.54 -10.84
N HIS A 20 -12.65 -4.25 -9.93
CA HIS A 20 -11.96 -5.25 -9.11
C HIS A 20 -11.41 -4.58 -7.86
N VAL A 21 -11.15 -5.35 -6.81
CA VAL A 21 -10.37 -4.88 -5.67
C VAL A 21 -8.88 -4.94 -6.04
N SER A 22 -8.12 -3.88 -5.78
CA SER A 22 -6.70 -3.87 -6.14
C SER A 22 -5.94 -4.98 -5.41
N PRO A 23 -5.18 -5.81 -6.14
CA PRO A 23 -4.38 -6.87 -5.52
C PRO A 23 -3.36 -6.36 -4.51
N ILE A 24 -2.80 -5.17 -4.76
CA ILE A 24 -1.81 -4.57 -3.86
C ILE A 24 -2.46 -4.22 -2.52
N TRP A 25 -3.70 -3.72 -2.52
CA TRP A 25 -4.41 -3.41 -1.28
C TRP A 25 -4.66 -4.68 -0.48
N LEU A 26 -5.10 -5.76 -1.14
CA LEU A 26 -5.38 -7.05 -0.53
C LEU A 26 -4.14 -7.69 0.13
N THR A 27 -2.92 -7.33 -0.29
CA THR A 27 -1.70 -7.76 0.43
C THR A 27 -1.65 -7.29 1.90
N LEU A 28 -2.36 -6.18 2.20
CA LEU A 28 -2.42 -5.56 3.51
C LEU A 28 -3.58 -6.08 4.37
N TYR A 29 -4.45 -6.94 3.84
CA TYR A 29 -5.61 -7.50 4.52
C TYR A 29 -5.54 -9.02 4.60
N ARG A 30 -6.43 -9.62 5.39
CA ARG A 30 -6.68 -11.06 5.49
C ARG A 30 -8.15 -11.32 5.33
N GLU A 31 -8.52 -12.55 4.94
CA GLU A 31 -9.92 -12.92 4.79
C GLU A 31 -10.74 -12.71 6.07
N ASN A 32 -10.12 -12.91 7.23
CA ASN A 32 -10.75 -12.65 8.54
C ASN A 32 -11.00 -11.15 8.83
N ASP A 33 -10.41 -10.23 8.07
CA ASP A 33 -10.72 -8.80 8.16
C ASP A 33 -12.03 -8.47 7.39
N LYS A 34 -12.60 -9.42 6.64
CA LYS A 34 -13.83 -9.23 5.88
C LYS A 34 -15.04 -9.09 6.79
N LYS A 35 -15.86 -8.08 6.52
CA LYS A 35 -17.14 -7.80 7.19
C LYS A 35 -18.22 -7.67 6.14
N ILE A 36 -19.37 -8.27 6.42
CA ILE A 36 -20.56 -8.19 5.58
C ILE A 36 -21.70 -7.80 6.52
N GLU A 37 -22.33 -6.68 6.23
CA GLU A 37 -23.46 -6.16 6.99
C GLU A 37 -24.62 -5.89 6.04
N SER A 38 -25.83 -6.28 6.45
CA SER A 38 -27.06 -5.92 5.74
C SER A 38 -27.60 -4.63 6.34
N VAL A 39 -27.79 -3.62 5.49
CA VAL A 39 -28.36 -2.32 5.85
C VAL A 39 -29.61 -2.06 5.02
N GLN A 40 -30.54 -1.28 5.58
CA GLN A 40 -31.68 -0.76 4.84
C GLN A 40 -31.28 0.61 4.28
N ASP A 41 -31.49 0.82 2.99
CA ASP A 41 -31.27 2.13 2.37
C ASP A 41 -32.45 3.09 2.60
N GLU A 42 -32.39 4.28 2.00
CA GLU A 42 -33.42 5.32 2.14
C GLU A 42 -34.80 4.89 1.62
N ASP A 43 -34.85 3.88 0.74
CA ASP A 43 -36.06 3.33 0.15
C ASP A 43 -36.56 2.05 0.88
N ASN A 44 -35.94 1.69 2.02
CA ASN A 44 -36.12 0.40 2.72
C ASN A 44 -35.82 -0.83 1.83
N GLU A 45 -34.89 -0.69 0.89
CA GLU A 45 -34.31 -1.83 0.20
C GLU A 45 -33.11 -2.36 0.98
N GLU A 46 -32.99 -3.68 1.04
CA GLU A 46 -31.88 -4.34 1.70
C GLU A 46 -30.63 -4.26 0.82
N ARG A 47 -29.57 -3.64 1.34
CA ARG A 47 -28.27 -3.52 0.67
C ARG A 47 -27.18 -4.16 1.52
N LEU A 48 -26.27 -4.86 0.85
CA LEU A 48 -25.10 -5.45 1.50
C LEU A 48 -23.93 -4.47 1.48
N ILE A 49 -23.44 -4.11 2.67
CA ILE A 49 -22.14 -3.47 2.85
C ILE A 49 -21.10 -4.58 2.93
N CYS A 50 -20.17 -4.59 1.98
CA CYS A 50 -19.11 -5.58 1.88
C CYS A 50 -17.75 -4.89 2.00
N GLU A 51 -17.04 -5.17 3.09
CA GLU A 51 -15.80 -4.46 3.44
C GLU A 51 -14.69 -5.41 3.90
N TYR A 52 -13.43 -5.00 3.72
CA TYR A 52 -12.33 -5.47 4.56
C TYR A 52 -11.96 -4.35 5.52
N CYS A 53 -11.99 -4.62 6.83
CA CYS A 53 -11.83 -3.60 7.86
C CYS A 53 -10.83 -4.06 8.93
N THR A 54 -9.79 -3.26 9.15
CA THR A 54 -8.82 -3.45 10.25
C THR A 54 -8.30 -2.10 10.72
N THR A 55 -7.49 -2.06 11.77
CA THR A 55 -6.98 -0.78 12.31
C THR A 55 -5.76 -0.26 11.57
N VAL A 56 -5.55 1.06 11.60
CA VAL A 56 -4.33 1.73 11.12
C VAL A 56 -3.08 1.08 11.71
N LYS A 57 -3.09 0.75 13.01
CA LYS A 57 -2.00 0.03 13.68
C LYS A 57 -1.67 -1.29 13.01
N ASN A 58 -2.68 -2.10 12.67
CA ASN A 58 -2.48 -3.38 12.02
C ASN A 58 -1.92 -3.21 10.60
N ILE A 59 -2.40 -2.21 9.84
CA ILE A 59 -1.87 -1.92 8.50
C ILE A 59 -0.41 -1.46 8.59
N LYS A 60 -0.07 -0.53 9.51
CA LYS A 60 1.33 -0.10 9.75
C LYS A 60 2.23 -1.30 10.03
N LEU A 61 1.80 -2.19 10.94
CA LEU A 61 2.55 -3.42 11.27
C LEU A 61 2.75 -4.33 10.06
N ARG A 62 1.71 -4.55 9.25
CA ARG A 62 1.78 -5.39 8.05
C ARG A 62 2.71 -4.79 6.99
N LEU A 63 2.64 -3.47 6.78
CA LEU A 63 3.56 -2.74 5.90
C LEU A 63 5.01 -2.87 6.39
N ASP A 64 5.26 -2.70 7.68
CA ASP A 64 6.60 -2.83 8.26
C ASP A 64 7.16 -4.26 8.08
N ILE A 65 6.33 -5.30 8.27
CA ILE A 65 6.70 -6.71 8.00
C ILE A 65 7.05 -6.93 6.53
N LEU A 66 6.28 -6.32 5.62
CA LEU A 66 6.53 -6.36 4.17
C LEU A 66 7.72 -5.47 3.75
N GLY A 67 8.31 -4.74 4.70
CA GLY A 67 9.49 -3.90 4.47
C GLY A 67 9.18 -2.49 4.00
N PHE A 68 7.91 -2.05 3.99
CA PHE A 68 7.45 -0.69 3.69
C PHE A 68 7.41 0.16 4.97
N THR A 69 8.59 0.48 5.50
CA THR A 69 8.71 1.30 6.72
C THR A 69 8.61 2.79 6.43
N ILE A 70 8.27 3.60 7.44
CA ILE A 70 8.21 5.06 7.29
C ILE A 70 9.54 5.67 6.84
N ASP A 71 10.66 5.16 7.35
CA ASP A 71 11.99 5.66 6.96
C ASP A 71 12.29 5.38 5.48
N LYS A 72 11.80 4.25 4.96
CA LYS A 72 11.93 3.96 3.53
C LYS A 72 10.96 4.79 2.70
N ALA A 73 9.72 4.98 3.15
CA ALA A 73 8.78 5.89 2.46
C ALA A 73 9.33 7.32 2.35
N LYS A 74 9.99 7.84 3.40
CA LYS A 74 10.69 9.13 3.36
C LYS A 74 11.81 9.15 2.32
N LYS A 75 12.65 8.11 2.27
CA LYS A 75 13.73 7.99 1.28
C LYS A 75 13.19 7.87 -0.14
N GLU A 76 12.11 7.13 -0.32
CA GLU A 76 11.40 6.96 -1.58
C GLU A 76 10.91 8.31 -2.09
N PHE A 77 10.23 9.09 -1.23
CA PHE A 77 9.78 10.44 -1.58
C PHE A 77 10.93 11.30 -2.10
N ILE A 78 12.04 11.35 -1.35
CA ILE A 78 13.22 12.17 -1.72
C ILE A 78 13.86 11.70 -3.03
N SER A 79 13.81 10.39 -3.32
CA SER A 79 14.46 9.80 -4.48
C SER A 79 13.67 10.00 -5.78
N TYR A 80 12.34 10.10 -5.68
CA TYR A 80 11.44 10.14 -6.85
C TYR A 80 10.70 11.46 -7.05
N ASN A 81 10.73 12.38 -6.08
CA ASN A 81 10.00 13.64 -6.16
C ASN A 81 10.97 14.81 -6.14
N GLU A 82 10.85 15.70 -7.13
CA GLU A 82 11.63 16.94 -7.17
C GLU A 82 11.21 17.89 -6.05
N SER A 83 12.18 18.61 -5.49
CA SER A 83 11.94 19.58 -4.41
C SER A 83 11.18 20.83 -4.87
N VAL A 84 11.07 21.03 -6.18
CA VAL A 84 10.31 22.08 -6.83
C VAL A 84 9.27 21.41 -7.72
N GLN A 85 8.02 21.82 -7.58
CA GLN A 85 6.90 21.36 -8.42
C GLN A 85 6.25 22.55 -9.09
N TYR A 86 5.40 22.30 -10.09
CA TYR A 86 4.71 23.36 -10.81
C TYR A 86 3.23 23.05 -10.92
N CYS A 87 2.41 24.09 -10.85
CA CYS A 87 1.01 24.00 -11.23
C CYS A 87 0.65 25.17 -12.14
N SER A 88 -0.30 24.97 -13.04
CA SER A 88 -0.72 26.00 -13.98
C SER A 88 -2.24 26.07 -14.08
N TYR A 89 -2.72 27.27 -14.43
CA TYR A 89 -4.13 27.53 -14.64
C TYR A 89 -4.34 28.64 -15.68
N LEU A 90 -5.54 28.66 -16.25
CA LEU A 90 -5.93 29.70 -17.20
C LEU A 90 -6.54 30.88 -16.44
N SER A 91 -5.94 32.06 -16.59
CA SER A 91 -6.48 33.33 -16.12
C SER A 91 -7.08 34.13 -17.29
N GLY A 92 -7.82 35.20 -16.98
CA GLY A 92 -8.34 36.12 -18.00
C GLY A 92 -7.25 36.79 -18.86
N GLU A 93 -6.00 36.80 -18.41
CA GLU A 93 -4.84 37.39 -19.10
C GLU A 93 -3.92 36.33 -19.76
N GLY A 94 -4.25 35.04 -19.63
CA GLY A 94 -3.48 33.94 -20.21
C GLY A 94 -3.13 32.83 -19.20
N PHE A 95 -2.27 31.91 -19.61
CA PHE A 95 -1.76 30.85 -18.73
C PHE A 95 -0.83 31.41 -17.67
N VAL A 96 -1.11 31.09 -16.41
CA VAL A 96 -0.28 31.41 -15.26
C VAL A 96 0.30 30.12 -14.72
N GLU A 97 1.61 30.10 -14.50
CA GLU A 97 2.34 29.01 -13.85
C GLU A 97 2.81 29.46 -12.47
N ILE A 98 2.61 28.62 -11.46
CA ILE A 98 3.03 28.83 -10.09
C ILE A 98 4.05 27.75 -9.73
N GLU A 99 5.22 28.21 -9.30
CA GLU A 99 6.29 27.37 -8.78
C GLU A 99 6.05 27.06 -7.29
N ILE A 100 6.07 25.77 -6.97
CA ILE A 100 5.92 25.24 -5.60
C ILE A 100 7.31 24.86 -5.10
N ASN A 101 7.90 25.76 -4.33
CA ASN A 101 9.17 25.53 -3.65
C ASN A 101 8.98 24.69 -2.38
N ASN A 102 10.07 24.04 -1.93
CA ASN A 102 10.10 23.22 -0.71
C ASN A 102 9.07 22.06 -0.71
N TYR A 103 8.91 21.37 -1.84
CA TYR A 103 8.17 20.13 -1.92
C TYR A 103 8.94 19.00 -1.24
N THR A 104 8.81 18.96 0.08
CA THR A 104 9.48 18.01 0.97
C THR A 104 8.46 17.05 1.57
N PHE A 105 8.90 15.90 2.04
CA PHE A 105 8.02 14.90 2.67
C PHE A 105 7.16 15.48 3.80
N ASP A 106 7.74 16.33 4.66
CA ASP A 106 7.02 16.94 5.78
C ASP A 106 5.99 17.98 5.30
N ASN A 107 6.31 18.76 4.26
CA ASN A 107 5.35 19.71 3.69
C ASN A 107 4.25 19.02 2.89
N TRP A 108 4.57 17.89 2.24
CA TRP A 108 3.60 17.01 1.60
C TRP A 108 2.62 16.44 2.63
N LEU A 109 3.11 15.90 3.75
CA LEU A 109 2.25 15.40 4.83
C LEU A 109 1.34 16.48 5.40
N LYS A 110 1.86 17.67 5.70
CA LYS A 110 1.06 18.81 6.18
C LYS A 110 -0.01 19.24 5.17
N SER A 111 0.34 19.25 3.89
CA SER A 111 -0.61 19.62 2.85
C SER A 111 -1.70 18.57 2.68
N LEU A 112 -1.35 17.28 2.80
CA LEU A 112 -2.32 16.19 2.81
C LEU A 112 -3.23 16.24 4.04
N GLU A 113 -2.70 16.56 5.22
CA GLU A 113 -3.48 16.78 6.44
C GLU A 113 -4.52 17.89 6.24
N CYS A 114 -4.16 18.99 5.58
CA CYS A 114 -5.10 20.05 5.22
C CYS A 114 -6.18 19.57 4.23
N ILE A 115 -5.83 18.71 3.27
CA ILE A 115 -6.78 18.13 2.31
C ILE A 115 -7.78 17.22 3.04
N ILE A 116 -7.30 16.33 3.90
CA ILE A 116 -8.12 15.38 4.66
C ILE A 116 -9.12 16.10 5.57
N ASN A 117 -8.66 17.14 6.28
CA ASN A 117 -9.48 17.88 7.24
C ASN A 117 -10.38 18.95 6.61
N SER A 118 -10.42 19.02 5.28
CA SER A 118 -11.21 20.03 4.60
C SER A 118 -12.71 19.71 4.61
N PRO A 119 -13.60 20.71 4.75
CA PRO A 119 -15.05 20.50 4.84
C PRO A 119 -15.71 19.97 3.56
N TYR A 120 -15.00 19.85 2.44
CA TYR A 120 -15.60 19.37 1.20
C TYR A 120 -15.45 17.85 1.09
N SER A 121 -16.58 17.17 1.26
CA SER A 121 -16.74 15.74 1.11
C SER A 121 -16.41 15.30 -0.32
N HIS A 122 -15.38 14.47 -0.46
CA HIS A 122 -14.98 13.76 -1.67
C HIS A 122 -14.17 14.58 -2.69
N TYR A 123 -12.91 14.18 -2.89
CA TYR A 123 -11.89 14.85 -3.70
C TYR A 123 -12.26 15.03 -5.19
N LEU A 124 -13.20 14.23 -5.71
CA LEU A 124 -13.67 14.32 -7.10
C LEU A 124 -14.39 15.64 -7.42
N TYR A 125 -14.85 16.40 -6.42
CA TYR A 125 -15.52 17.70 -6.60
C TYR A 125 -14.69 18.90 -6.13
N TYR A 126 -13.43 18.67 -5.76
CA TYR A 126 -12.66 19.61 -4.96
C TYR A 126 -11.72 20.50 -5.77
N LYS A 127 -11.20 20.01 -6.92
CA LYS A 127 -10.22 20.76 -7.74
C LYS A 127 -10.71 22.17 -8.07
N ASP A 128 -12.00 22.33 -8.36
CA ASP A 128 -12.59 23.61 -8.75
C ASP A 128 -12.74 24.61 -7.59
N ASN A 129 -12.63 24.15 -6.33
CA ASN A 129 -12.80 24.97 -5.14
C ASN A 129 -11.48 25.39 -4.48
N ILE A 130 -10.33 24.85 -4.92
CA ILE A 130 -9.03 25.32 -4.45
C ILE A 130 -8.67 26.61 -5.17
N VAL A 131 -8.49 27.67 -4.39
CA VAL A 131 -7.83 28.88 -4.87
C VAL A 131 -6.34 28.57 -5.05
N ILE A 132 -5.94 28.30 -6.29
CA ILE A 132 -4.59 27.85 -6.67
C ILE A 132 -3.50 28.82 -6.15
N THR A 133 -3.79 30.12 -6.16
CA THR A 133 -2.86 31.15 -5.66
C THR A 133 -2.60 31.05 -4.16
N ASP A 134 -3.58 30.57 -3.40
CA ASP A 134 -3.51 30.50 -1.94
C ASP A 134 -2.96 29.14 -1.47
N TYR A 135 -3.27 28.07 -2.22
CA TYR A 135 -2.93 26.68 -1.87
C TYR A 135 -2.34 25.90 -3.06
N PRO A 136 -1.21 26.34 -3.64
CA PRO A 136 -0.68 25.75 -4.87
C PRO A 136 -0.20 24.30 -4.67
N MET A 137 0.34 23.94 -3.50
CA MET A 137 0.78 22.58 -3.21
C MET A 137 -0.40 21.60 -3.12
N GLN A 138 -1.47 21.98 -2.42
CA GLN A 138 -2.68 21.17 -2.32
C GLN A 138 -3.32 21.00 -3.70
N TYR A 139 -3.38 22.08 -4.50
CA TYR A 139 -3.87 21.99 -5.86
C TYR A 139 -3.04 21.02 -6.70
N PHE A 140 -1.71 21.13 -6.67
CA PHE A 140 -0.81 20.20 -7.37
C PHE A 140 -1.06 18.74 -6.96
N MET A 141 -1.09 18.46 -5.65
CA MET A 141 -1.28 17.11 -5.12
C MET A 141 -2.61 16.52 -5.60
N MET A 142 -3.70 17.29 -5.53
CA MET A 142 -5.02 16.84 -5.97
C MET A 142 -5.12 16.71 -7.49
N ASN A 143 -4.46 17.58 -8.24
CA ASN A 143 -4.42 17.48 -9.70
C ASN A 143 -3.65 16.22 -10.14
N ALA A 144 -2.49 15.95 -9.54
CA ALA A 144 -1.70 14.76 -9.84
C ALA A 144 -2.47 13.46 -9.54
N ASP A 145 -3.29 13.45 -8.48
CA ASP A 145 -4.17 12.33 -8.15
C ASP A 145 -5.30 12.18 -9.17
N TYR A 146 -6.00 13.29 -9.49
CA TYR A 146 -7.11 13.31 -10.44
C TYR A 146 -6.70 12.86 -11.85
N GLU A 147 -5.55 13.31 -12.34
CA GLU A 147 -5.00 12.91 -13.64
C GLU A 147 -4.43 11.48 -13.61
N GLY A 148 -4.34 10.84 -12.44
CA GLY A 148 -3.81 9.50 -12.26
C GLY A 148 -2.29 9.41 -12.41
N GLU A 149 -1.58 10.52 -12.27
CA GLU A 149 -0.12 10.57 -12.35
C GLU A 149 0.54 9.98 -11.11
N SER A 150 -0.01 10.31 -9.92
CA SER A 150 0.47 9.78 -8.65
C SER A 150 -0.55 10.03 -7.54
N ILE A 151 -0.50 9.20 -6.48
CA ILE A 151 -1.40 9.35 -5.33
C ILE A 151 -1.00 10.61 -4.57
N PHE A 152 -1.85 11.63 -4.60
CA PHE A 152 -1.61 12.96 -4.02
C PHE A 152 -0.25 13.57 -4.35
N GLY A 153 0.23 13.43 -5.58
CA GLY A 153 1.52 14.02 -5.98
C GLY A 153 2.76 13.31 -5.42
N PHE A 154 2.61 12.14 -4.79
CA PHE A 154 3.74 11.33 -4.32
C PHE A 154 4.09 10.26 -5.36
N ILE A 155 5.07 10.57 -6.20
CA ILE A 155 5.68 9.62 -7.14
C ILE A 155 6.52 8.61 -6.34
N SER A 156 6.23 7.32 -6.54
CA SER A 156 6.86 6.21 -5.82
C SER A 156 6.99 5.00 -6.73
N SER A 157 8.00 4.16 -6.51
CA SER A 157 8.09 2.86 -7.21
C SER A 157 7.00 1.88 -6.80
N ASP A 158 6.43 2.06 -5.61
CA ASP A 158 5.37 1.23 -5.05
C ASP A 158 4.38 2.07 -4.23
N MET A 159 3.08 1.92 -4.50
CA MET A 159 2.03 2.67 -3.83
C MET A 159 1.97 2.42 -2.31
N ARG A 160 2.51 1.29 -1.83
CA ARG A 160 2.55 0.96 -0.40
C ARG A 160 3.44 1.92 0.41
N TYR A 161 4.43 2.56 -0.21
CA TYR A 161 5.17 3.64 0.44
C TYR A 161 4.30 4.88 0.65
N VAL A 162 3.47 5.21 -0.34
CA VAL A 162 2.51 6.32 -0.21
C VAL A 162 1.51 6.01 0.90
N PHE A 163 0.93 4.80 0.91
CA PHE A 163 0.02 4.38 1.97
C PHE A 163 0.68 4.41 3.34
N ARG A 164 1.92 3.92 3.47
CA ARG A 164 2.67 4.01 4.73
C ARG A 164 2.78 5.44 5.22
N ALA A 165 3.00 6.41 4.33
CA ALA A 165 3.07 7.82 4.70
C ALA A 165 1.69 8.38 5.11
N ILE A 166 0.63 8.09 4.35
CA ILE A 166 -0.76 8.53 4.66
C ILE A 166 -1.17 8.10 6.08
N LEU A 167 -0.81 6.88 6.50
CA LEU A 167 -1.16 6.36 7.83
C LEU A 167 -0.56 7.15 9.01
N GLU A 168 0.43 8.02 8.78
CA GLU A 168 0.97 8.89 9.84
C GLU A 168 0.03 10.03 10.23
N LEU A 169 -0.97 10.32 9.40
CA LEU A 169 -1.98 11.35 9.66
C LEU A 169 -3.14 10.85 10.52
N TYR A 170 -3.15 9.54 10.84
CA TYR A 170 -4.24 8.88 11.55
C TYR A 170 -3.72 8.19 12.82
N GLY A 171 -4.56 8.20 13.83
CA GLY A 171 -4.43 7.46 15.07
C GLY A 171 -4.51 5.94 14.85
N ASP A 172 -3.83 5.21 15.72
CA ASP A 172 -3.62 3.77 15.58
C ASP A 172 -4.90 2.92 15.64
N ASP A 173 -5.93 3.40 16.34
CA ASP A 173 -7.21 2.70 16.51
C ASP A 173 -8.26 3.07 15.44
N GLU A 174 -7.95 3.98 14.52
CA GLU A 174 -8.84 4.33 13.41
C GLU A 174 -8.94 3.16 12.41
N ASN A 175 -10.12 3.01 11.80
CA ASN A 175 -10.37 1.91 10.87
C ASN A 175 -9.89 2.26 9.47
N CYS A 176 -9.04 1.40 8.91
CA CYS A 176 -8.70 1.37 7.49
C CYS A 176 -9.60 0.35 6.80
N VAL A 177 -10.31 0.79 5.78
CA VAL A 177 -11.40 0.05 5.15
C VAL A 177 -11.16 -0.04 3.66
N ILE A 178 -11.32 -1.24 3.10
CA ILE A 178 -11.60 -1.44 1.68
C ILE A 178 -13.11 -1.65 1.56
N ASP A 179 -13.82 -0.73 0.93
CA ASP A 179 -15.23 -0.90 0.57
C ASP A 179 -15.32 -1.38 -0.88
N PHE A 180 -15.93 -2.54 -1.07
CA PHE A 180 -16.16 -3.15 -2.38
C PHE A 180 -17.65 -3.48 -2.63
N SER A 181 -18.56 -2.90 -1.84
CA SER A 181 -20.01 -3.11 -1.95
C SER A 181 -20.53 -2.87 -3.36
N SER A 182 -20.06 -1.78 -4.00
CA SER A 182 -20.45 -1.44 -5.39
C SER A 182 -20.00 -2.49 -6.43
N LEU A 183 -18.94 -3.27 -6.15
CA LEU A 183 -18.51 -4.37 -7.02
C LEU A 183 -19.48 -5.55 -6.93
N VAL A 184 -19.95 -5.86 -5.71
CA VAL A 184 -20.97 -6.89 -5.48
C VAL A 184 -22.29 -6.51 -6.13
N ASP A 185 -22.75 -5.27 -5.89
CA ASP A 185 -23.97 -4.74 -6.52
C ASP A 185 -23.88 -4.76 -8.06
N GLY A 186 -22.70 -4.50 -8.60
CA GLY A 186 -22.42 -4.53 -10.04
C GLY A 186 -22.23 -5.93 -10.63
N GLY A 187 -22.26 -6.99 -9.81
CA GLY A 187 -22.05 -8.37 -10.22
C GLY A 187 -20.62 -8.71 -10.64
N TRP A 188 -19.62 -7.92 -10.21
CA TRP A 188 -18.20 -8.18 -10.50
C TRP A 188 -17.61 -9.28 -9.62
N CYS A 189 -18.14 -9.44 -8.41
CA CYS A 189 -17.83 -10.51 -7.47
C CYS A 189 -19.05 -10.82 -6.59
N SER A 190 -19.02 -11.92 -5.86
CA SER A 190 -19.98 -12.22 -4.79
C SER A 190 -19.43 -11.80 -3.44
N GLU A 191 -20.33 -11.42 -2.55
CA GLU A 191 -20.10 -11.27 -1.12
C GLU A 191 -19.50 -12.51 -0.47
N ASN A 192 -19.67 -13.71 -1.05
CA ASN A 192 -19.12 -14.96 -0.52
C ASN A 192 -17.71 -15.29 -1.04
N ASP A 193 -17.20 -14.56 -2.04
CA ASP A 193 -15.89 -14.82 -2.64
C ASP A 193 -14.76 -14.58 -1.65
N ARG A 194 -13.75 -15.45 -1.61
CA ARG A 194 -12.58 -15.29 -0.73
C ARG A 194 -11.51 -14.45 -1.41
N ILE A 195 -11.91 -13.24 -1.85
CA ILE A 195 -11.15 -12.37 -2.75
C ILE A 195 -9.71 -12.16 -2.24
N CYS A 196 -9.54 -11.94 -0.93
CA CYS A 196 -8.23 -11.69 -0.36
C CYS A 196 -7.32 -12.93 -0.43
N GLU A 197 -7.83 -14.10 -0.06
CA GLU A 197 -7.05 -15.34 -0.12
C GLU A 197 -6.75 -15.78 -1.55
N GLU A 198 -7.74 -15.74 -2.43
CA GLU A 198 -7.58 -16.09 -3.85
C GLU A 198 -6.52 -15.20 -4.51
N THR A 199 -6.59 -13.89 -4.29
CA THR A 199 -5.60 -12.94 -4.78
C THR A 199 -4.20 -13.22 -4.23
N LEU A 200 -4.08 -13.52 -2.93
CA LEU A 200 -2.78 -13.84 -2.32
C LEU A 200 -2.18 -15.13 -2.90
N VAL A 201 -3.00 -16.14 -3.16
CA VAL A 201 -2.58 -17.38 -3.84
C VAL A 201 -2.12 -17.08 -5.27
N GLU A 202 -2.89 -16.30 -6.04
CA GLU A 202 -2.51 -15.91 -7.40
C GLU A 202 -1.20 -15.13 -7.45
N LEU A 203 -1.01 -14.18 -6.53
CA LEU A 203 0.24 -13.43 -6.39
C LEU A 203 1.40 -14.35 -6.03
N ALA A 204 1.23 -15.25 -5.06
CA ALA A 204 2.25 -16.21 -4.67
C ALA A 204 2.62 -17.17 -5.82
N ASP A 205 1.63 -17.69 -6.54
CA ASP A 205 1.82 -18.53 -7.71
C ASP A 205 2.57 -17.80 -8.83
N SER A 206 2.26 -16.53 -9.05
CA SER A 206 2.98 -15.70 -10.01
C SER A 206 4.44 -15.46 -9.60
N TYR A 207 4.70 -15.27 -8.30
CA TYR A 207 6.04 -15.08 -7.76
C TYR A 207 6.85 -16.37 -7.87
N ILE A 208 6.31 -17.51 -7.42
CA ILE A 208 6.95 -18.83 -7.49
C ILE A 208 7.36 -19.19 -8.92
N ARG A 209 6.55 -18.82 -9.93
CA ARG A 209 6.86 -19.10 -11.34
C ARG A 209 7.98 -18.23 -11.91
N ASN A 210 8.24 -17.06 -11.33
CA ASN A 210 9.15 -16.06 -11.89
C ASN A 210 10.43 -15.84 -11.06
N GLU A 211 10.49 -16.39 -9.85
CA GLU A 211 11.60 -16.22 -8.92
C GLU A 211 12.60 -17.36 -8.95
N ARG A 212 13.78 -17.09 -8.37
CA ARG A 212 14.81 -18.12 -8.24
C ARG A 212 14.34 -19.22 -7.30
N ILE A 213 14.52 -20.47 -7.70
CA ILE A 213 14.29 -21.65 -6.87
C ILE A 213 15.27 -21.63 -5.69
N ILE A 214 14.76 -21.62 -4.46
CA ILE A 214 15.60 -21.62 -3.25
C ILE A 214 16.04 -23.06 -2.93
N LEU A 215 17.34 -23.31 -3.00
CA LEU A 215 17.99 -24.53 -2.51
C LEU A 215 18.51 -24.31 -1.09
N LEU A 216 17.82 -24.92 -0.13
CA LEU A 216 18.25 -24.98 1.27
C LEU A 216 19.24 -26.14 1.46
N THR A 217 20.41 -25.84 2.01
CA THR A 217 21.44 -26.83 2.32
C THR A 217 21.82 -26.81 3.80
N GLU A 218 22.42 -27.89 4.29
CA GLU A 218 22.83 -28.01 5.70
C GLU A 218 23.93 -26.99 6.04
N GLY A 219 24.90 -26.77 5.14
CA GLY A 219 25.95 -25.79 5.34
C GLY A 219 26.45 -25.11 4.08
N SER A 220 27.23 -24.04 4.27
CA SER A 220 27.92 -23.30 3.20
C SER A 220 28.85 -24.16 2.34
N SER A 221 29.37 -25.26 2.87
CA SER A 221 30.14 -26.25 2.10
C SER A 221 29.30 -26.87 0.99
N ASP A 222 28.07 -27.27 1.29
CA ASP A 222 27.14 -27.86 0.31
C ASP A 222 26.77 -26.84 -0.77
N ILE A 223 26.53 -25.59 -0.38
CA ILE A 223 26.28 -24.48 -1.32
C ILE A 223 27.44 -24.36 -2.31
N SER A 224 28.67 -24.33 -1.81
CA SER A 224 29.87 -24.18 -2.63
C SER A 224 30.03 -25.33 -3.63
N ILE A 225 29.85 -26.58 -3.17
CA ILE A 225 29.97 -27.78 -3.99
C ILE A 225 28.88 -27.82 -5.07
N ILE A 226 27.63 -27.63 -4.70
CA ILE A 226 26.49 -27.70 -5.62
C ILE A 226 26.56 -26.56 -6.64
N LYS A 227 26.79 -25.32 -6.19
CA LYS A 227 26.91 -24.16 -7.09
C LYS A 227 28.06 -24.33 -8.07
N ARG A 228 29.23 -24.80 -7.64
CA ARG A 228 30.38 -25.03 -8.53
C ARG A 228 30.10 -26.17 -9.51
N SER A 229 29.44 -27.23 -9.07
CA SER A 229 29.05 -28.35 -9.93
C SER A 229 28.04 -27.91 -11.00
N MET A 230 27.01 -27.14 -10.62
CA MET A 230 26.03 -26.59 -11.57
C MET A 230 26.69 -25.65 -12.58
N ASN A 231 27.63 -24.79 -12.16
CA ASN A 231 28.38 -23.93 -13.07
C ASN A 231 29.22 -24.68 -14.12
N ILE A 232 29.57 -25.95 -13.85
CA ILE A 232 30.30 -26.79 -14.80
C ILE A 232 29.33 -27.60 -15.67
N LEU A 233 28.30 -28.17 -15.04
CA LEU A 233 27.42 -29.15 -15.67
C LEU A 233 26.27 -28.51 -16.46
N ASN A 234 25.69 -27.42 -15.96
CA ASN A 234 24.55 -26.71 -16.56
C ASN A 234 24.63 -25.20 -16.24
N PRO A 235 25.66 -24.47 -16.71
CA PRO A 235 25.88 -23.06 -16.38
C PRO A 235 24.67 -22.17 -16.73
N GLU A 236 23.94 -22.50 -17.78
CA GLU A 236 22.79 -21.75 -18.28
C GLU A 236 21.58 -21.72 -17.33
N VAL A 237 21.49 -22.64 -16.36
CA VAL A 237 20.39 -22.66 -15.38
C VAL A 237 20.80 -22.22 -13.98
N VAL A 238 22.09 -21.95 -13.72
CA VAL A 238 22.58 -21.59 -12.37
C VAL A 238 21.86 -20.35 -11.82
N ASP A 239 21.58 -19.37 -12.67
CA ASP A 239 20.93 -18.12 -12.29
C ASP A 239 19.43 -18.27 -11.98
N PHE A 240 18.83 -19.46 -12.21
CA PHE A 240 17.48 -19.79 -11.75
C PHE A 240 17.45 -20.27 -10.30
N TYR A 241 18.59 -20.45 -9.64
CA TYR A 241 18.65 -20.93 -8.26
C TYR A 241 19.22 -19.88 -7.30
N SER A 242 18.68 -19.84 -6.09
CA SER A 242 19.22 -19.11 -4.93
C SER A 242 19.61 -20.13 -3.86
N PHE A 243 20.72 -19.93 -3.15
CA PHE A 243 21.23 -20.89 -2.18
C PHE A 243 21.15 -20.31 -0.77
N MET A 244 20.63 -21.07 0.20
CA MET A 244 20.48 -20.65 1.59
C MET A 244 21.05 -21.71 2.55
N ASP A 245 21.86 -21.28 3.51
CA ASP A 245 22.50 -22.12 4.51
C ASP A 245 21.64 -22.21 5.79
N PHE A 246 21.16 -23.41 6.11
CA PHE A 246 20.35 -23.66 7.30
C PHE A 246 21.07 -23.32 8.61
N ASN A 247 22.36 -23.61 8.72
CA ASN A 247 23.15 -23.35 9.94
C ASN A 247 23.34 -21.87 10.22
N THR A 248 23.39 -21.02 9.18
CA THR A 248 23.40 -19.55 9.38
C THR A 248 22.06 -18.99 9.87
N THR A 249 20.95 -19.70 9.63
CA THR A 249 19.60 -19.27 9.98
C THR A 249 19.29 -19.46 11.48
N ASN A 250 20.02 -20.36 12.17
CA ASN A 250 19.88 -20.60 13.61
C ASN A 250 20.52 -19.52 14.51
N VAL A 251 21.30 -18.59 13.96
CA VAL A 251 21.95 -17.52 14.76
C VAL A 251 20.96 -16.43 15.21
N CYS A 252 19.75 -16.37 14.64
CA CYS A 252 18.69 -15.45 15.09
C CYS A 252 17.73 -16.03 16.16
N LYS A 253 17.92 -17.26 16.65
CA LYS A 253 17.16 -17.80 17.80
C LYS A 253 18.10 -18.18 18.94
N LEU A 254 18.34 -17.25 19.86
CA LEU A 254 18.39 -17.41 21.34
C LEU A 254 19.18 -16.24 21.97
N LYS A 255 18.52 -15.08 22.09
CA LYS A 255 18.83 -14.11 23.15
C LYS A 255 17.56 -13.77 23.95
N MET A 256 16.72 -14.75 24.22
CA MET A 256 15.81 -14.75 25.37
C MET A 256 16.36 -15.75 26.38
N ARG A 257 17.23 -15.26 27.27
CA ARG A 257 17.60 -15.97 28.50
C ARG A 257 16.35 -16.08 29.38
N LEU A 258 15.72 -17.24 29.39
CA LEU A 258 14.94 -17.70 30.53
C LEU A 258 15.92 -17.90 31.70
N ASN A 259 15.99 -16.91 32.60
CA ASN A 259 16.53 -17.10 33.94
C ASN A 259 15.49 -17.89 34.75
N LEU A 260 15.59 -19.22 34.69
CA LEU A 260 15.02 -20.10 35.71
C LEU A 260 16.17 -20.97 36.24
N ASN A 261 16.97 -20.39 37.13
CA ASN A 261 17.78 -21.18 38.04
C ASN A 261 16.98 -21.43 39.31
N CYS A 262 16.43 -22.64 39.40
CA CYS A 262 16.23 -23.33 40.66
C CYS A 262 17.54 -23.27 41.47
N ARG A 263 17.50 -22.67 42.66
CA ARG A 263 18.39 -23.05 43.76
C ARG A 263 17.60 -23.93 44.70
N GLN A 264 17.91 -25.23 44.69
CA GLN A 264 17.79 -26.08 45.86
C GLN A 264 19.07 -25.89 46.69
N SER A 265 18.92 -25.30 47.87
CA SER A 265 19.52 -25.67 49.16
C SER A 265 19.06 -24.67 50.21
#